data_AF-A0A2M7Z4K1-F1
#
_entry.id   AF-A0A2M7Z4K1-F1
#
_cell.length_a   1.000
_cell.length_b   1.000
_cell.length_c   1.000
_cell.angle_alpha   90.00
_cell.angle_beta   90.00
_cell.angle_gamma   90.00
#
_symmetry.space_group_name_H-M   'P 1'
#
loop_
_entity.id
_entity.type
_entity.pdbx_description
1 polymer ?
#
loop_
_entity_poly.entity_id
_entity_poly.type
_entity_poly.pdbx_seq_one_letter_code
_entity_poly.pdbx_strand_id
1 'polypeptide(L)'
;KAENVNQLQLYLHFFKIPKGILLYVNKDTLELKEFLVNYNPTLAQALLKDLAILKSKLNANIIPQRLPEYPENWQCQYCQFKEICSMAGGGEMNWDDFKKKIETQ
;
A
#
# COMPACT_ATOMS: atom_id res chain seq x y z
N LYS A 1 12.85 -3.31 2.88
CA LYS A 1 12.08 -3.04 1.66
C LYS A 1 11.69 -1.56 1.62
N ALA A 2 11.45 -0.97 0.45
CA ALA A 2 11.14 0.46 0.31
C ALA A 2 9.81 0.83 1.00
N GLU A 3 8.83 -0.07 0.98
CA GLU A 3 7.52 0.08 1.60
C GLU A 3 7.62 0.24 3.13
N ASN A 4 8.55 -0.47 3.78
CA ASN A 4 8.79 -0.34 5.22
C ASN A 4 9.42 1.03 5.56
N VAL A 5 10.27 1.55 4.66
CA VAL A 5 10.79 2.92 4.80
C VAL A 5 9.65 3.92 4.64
N ASN A 6 8.81 3.77 3.62
CA ASN A 6 7.66 4.65 3.39
C ASN A 6 6.70 4.68 4.59
N GLN A 7 6.40 3.52 5.17
CA GLN A 7 5.60 3.43 6.39
C GLN A 7 6.26 4.19 7.56
N LEU A 8 7.56 3.99 7.79
CA LEU A 8 8.27 4.70 8.84
C LEU A 8 8.29 6.21 8.61
N GLN A 9 8.44 6.67 7.37
CA GLN A 9 8.41 8.11 7.03
C GLN A 9 7.09 8.77 7.44
N LEU A 10 5.96 8.07 7.31
CA LEU A 10 4.66 8.57 7.77
C LEU A 10 4.61 8.72 9.30
N TYR A 11 5.18 7.77 10.05
CA TYR A 11 5.29 7.91 11.51
C TYR A 11 6.20 9.08 11.91
N LEU A 12 7.38 9.18 11.28
CA LEU A 12 8.31 10.29 11.55
C LEU A 12 7.67 11.65 11.25
N HIS A 13 6.92 11.74 10.14
CA HIS A 13 6.15 12.93 9.79
C HIS A 13 5.11 13.28 10.85
N PHE A 14 4.27 12.32 11.23
CA PHE A 14 3.16 12.53 12.16
C PHE A 14 3.63 12.93 13.55
N PHE A 15 4.64 12.23 14.10
CA PHE A 15 5.18 12.50 15.44
C PHE A 15 6.24 13.61 15.47
N LYS A 16 6.62 14.17 14.32
CA LYS A 16 7.67 15.19 14.17
C LYS A 16 9.03 14.74 14.73
N ILE A 17 9.36 13.47 14.51
CA ILE A 17 10.61 12.86 14.98
C ILE A 17 11.64 12.88 13.84
N PRO A 18 12.88 13.34 14.06
CA PRO A 18 13.86 13.50 12.98
C PRO A 18 14.48 12.19 12.49
N LYS A 19 14.45 11.12 13.31
CA LYS A 19 15.09 9.82 13.03
C LYS A 19 14.26 8.67 13.56
N GLY A 20 14.27 7.55 12.83
CA GLY A 20 13.71 6.28 13.27
C GLY A 20 14.65 5.12 12.97
N ILE A 21 14.32 3.95 13.51
CA ILE A 21 15.06 2.71 13.29
C ILE A 21 14.11 1.71 12.63
N LEU A 22 14.53 1.12 11.52
CA LEU A 22 13.94 -0.12 11.03
C LEU A 22 14.78 -1.28 11.57
N LEU A 23 14.17 -2.10 12.42
CA LEU A 23 14.77 -3.30 12.98
C LEU A 23 14.15 -4.52 12.30
N TYR A 24 15.00 -5.36 11.71
CA TYR A 24 14.60 -6.66 11.18
C TYR A 24 15.18 -7.75 12.07
N VAL A 25 14.33 -8.71 12.43
CA VAL A 25 14.70 -9.88 13.21
C VAL A 25 14.59 -11.09 12.31
N ASN A 26 15.68 -11.85 12.16
CA ASN A 26 15.60 -13.16 11.54
C ASN A 26 14.93 -14.13 12.51
N LYS A 27 13.84 -14.78 12.08
CA LYS A 27 13.07 -15.68 12.95
C LYS A 27 13.79 -17.00 13.23
N ASP A 28 14.70 -17.42 12.34
CA ASP A 28 15.39 -18.71 12.47
C ASP A 28 16.68 -18.58 13.30
N THR A 29 17.39 -17.45 13.16
CA THR A 29 18.69 -17.22 13.80
C THR A 29 18.66 -16.23 14.97
N LEU A 30 17.54 -15.52 15.17
CA LEU A 30 17.39 -14.39 16.10
C LEU A 30 18.33 -13.20 15.83
N GLU A 31 19.01 -13.20 14.69
CA GLU A 31 19.89 -12.10 14.31
C GLU A 31 19.12 -10.81 14.05
N LEU A 32 19.68 -9.70 14.51
CA LEU A 32 19.12 -8.37 14.38
C LEU A 32 19.86 -7.59 13.29
N LYS A 33 19.10 -6.90 12.44
CA LYS A 33 19.64 -5.92 11.50
C LYS A 33 18.92 -4.60 11.65
N GLU A 34 19.70 -3.57 11.94
CA GLU A 34 19.23 -2.22 12.19
C GLU A 34 19.55 -1.29 11.03
N PHE A 35 18.60 -0.42 10.71
CA PHE A 35 18.78 0.64 9.71
C PHE A 35 18.29 1.95 10.29
N LEU A 36 19.21 2.91 10.43
CA LEU A 36 18.87 4.28 10.80
C LEU A 36 18.25 4.99 9.59
N VAL A 37 17.07 5.56 9.79
CA VAL A 37 16.31 6.27 8.75
C VAL A 37 16.07 7.70 9.23
N ASN A 38 16.58 8.67 8.47
CA ASN A 38 16.28 10.07 8.71
C ASN A 38 14.93 10.44 8.08
N TYR A 39 14.21 11.36 8.72
CA TYR A 39 12.99 11.90 8.17
C TYR A 39 13.26 12.61 6.83
N ASN A 40 12.46 12.29 5.82
CA ASN A 40 12.48 12.90 4.50
C ASN A 40 11.12 13.56 4.23
N PRO A 41 11.01 14.90 4.34
CA PRO A 41 9.76 15.61 4.18
C PRO A 41 9.17 15.48 2.77
N THR A 42 10.02 15.45 1.73
CA THR A 42 9.58 15.32 0.34
C THR A 42 8.89 13.97 0.12
N LEU A 43 9.50 12.90 0.63
CA LEU A 43 8.92 11.54 0.54
C LEU A 43 7.61 11.45 1.33
N ALA A 44 7.59 11.96 2.56
CA ALA A 44 6.37 11.94 3.37
C ALA A 44 5.21 12.72 2.72
N GLN A 45 5.48 13.90 2.16
CA GLN A 45 4.47 14.69 1.46
C GLN A 45 3.96 14.00 0.19
N ALA A 46 4.84 13.33 -0.58
CA ALA A 46 4.42 12.54 -1.73
C ALA A 46 3.48 11.40 -1.31
N LEU A 47 3.83 10.65 -0.25
CA LEU A 47 2.99 9.57 0.28
C LEU A 47 1.63 10.10 0.76
N LEU A 48 1.59 11.24 1.44
CA LEU A 48 0.34 11.87 1.88
C LEU A 48 -0.54 12.31 0.71
N LYS A 49 0.07 12.80 -0.38
CA LYS A 49 -0.66 13.15 -1.60
C LYS A 49 -1.28 11.92 -2.24
N ASP A 50 -0.54 10.82 -2.35
CA ASP A 50 -1.03 9.56 -2.90
C ASP A 50 -2.18 8.99 -2.05
N LEU A 51 -2.05 9.07 -0.72
CA LEU A 51 -3.12 8.70 0.21
C LEU A 51 -4.37 9.59 0.08
N ALA A 52 -4.21 10.89 -0.19
CA ALA A 52 -5.33 11.79 -0.43
C ALA A 52 -6.09 11.42 -1.72
N ILE A 53 -5.37 11.06 -2.79
CA ILE A 53 -5.96 10.56 -4.04
C ILE A 53 -6.70 9.24 -3.80
N LEU A 54 -6.12 8.33 -3.00
CA LEU A 54 -6.80 7.08 -2.66
C LEU A 54 -8.08 7.34 -1.84
N LYS A 55 -8.01 8.27 -0.87
CA LYS A 55 -9.17 8.68 -0.06
C LYS A 55 -10.30 9.26 -0.90
N SER A 56 -10.00 10.05 -1.94
CA SER A 56 -11.06 10.59 -2.81
C SER A 56 -11.79 9.49 -3.57
N LYS A 57 -11.08 8.44 -4.02
CA LYS A 57 -11.70 7.28 -4.69
C LYS A 57 -12.57 6.47 -3.74
N LEU A 58 -12.09 6.23 -2.51
CA LEU A 58 -12.87 5.56 -1.46
C LEU A 58 -14.17 6.31 -1.17
N ASN A 59 -14.12 7.63 -1.01
CA ASN A 59 -15.31 8.45 -0.76
C ASN A 59 -16.29 8.46 -1.94
N ALA A 60 -15.78 8.33 -3.17
CA ALA A 60 -16.58 8.25 -4.38
C ALA A 60 -17.11 6.84 -4.69
N ASN A 61 -16.82 5.86 -3.82
CA ASN A 61 -17.15 4.45 -4.02
C ASN A 61 -16.53 3.88 -5.33
N ILE A 62 -15.32 4.33 -5.68
CA ILE A 62 -14.57 3.92 -6.86
C ILE A 62 -13.45 2.96 -6.45
N ILE A 63 -13.45 1.78 -7.06
CA ILE A 63 -12.33 0.83 -7.03
C ILE A 63 -11.19 1.44 -7.86
N PRO A 64 -9.98 1.59 -7.29
CA PRO A 64 -8.87 2.18 -8.01
C PRO A 64 -8.37 1.28 -9.14
N GLN A 65 -7.69 1.90 -10.11
CA GLN A 65 -6.99 1.20 -11.18
C GLN A 65 -6.03 0.16 -10.61
N ARG A 66 -5.93 -0.98 -11.31
CA ARG A 66 -5.01 -2.06 -10.96
C ARG A 66 -3.55 -1.61 -11.08
N LEU A 67 -2.67 -2.24 -10.28
CA LEU A 67 -1.24 -2.08 -10.41
C LEU A 67 -0.77 -2.44 -11.84
N PRO A 68 0.11 -1.63 -12.47
CA PRO A 68 0.62 -1.91 -13.82
C PRO A 68 1.34 -3.26 -13.95
N GLU A 69 2.00 -3.69 -12.88
CA GLU A 69 2.77 -4.94 -12.81
C GLU A 69 1.91 -6.16 -12.43
N TYR A 70 0.59 -6.07 -12.55
CA TYR A 70 -0.27 -7.23 -12.33
C TYR A 70 -0.12 -8.24 -13.48
N PRO A 71 -0.09 -9.56 -13.21
CA PRO A 71 -0.16 -10.22 -11.90
C PRO A 71 1.19 -10.50 -11.22
N GLU A 72 2.31 -10.13 -11.83
CA GLU A 72 3.67 -10.50 -11.42
C GLU A 72 4.14 -9.79 -10.13
N ASN A 73 3.53 -8.66 -9.78
CA ASN A 73 3.87 -7.92 -8.57
C ASN A 73 3.72 -8.81 -7.31
N TRP A 74 4.72 -8.77 -6.43
CA TRP A 74 4.74 -9.60 -5.22
C TRP A 74 3.49 -9.40 -4.34
N GLN A 75 2.91 -8.20 -4.31
CA GLN A 75 1.70 -7.92 -3.55
C GLN A 75 0.52 -8.75 -4.08
N CYS A 76 0.42 -8.90 -5.40
CA CYS A 76 -0.62 -9.69 -6.05
C CYS A 76 -0.45 -11.20 -5.80
N GLN A 77 0.79 -11.68 -5.66
CA GLN A 77 1.08 -13.10 -5.40
C GLN A 77 0.58 -13.57 -4.04
N TYR A 78 0.55 -12.68 -3.04
CA TYR A 78 0.08 -12.99 -1.68
C TYR A 78 -1.29 -12.38 -1.35
N CYS A 79 -1.95 -11.70 -2.30
CA CYS A 79 -3.22 -11.02 -2.07
C CYS A 79 -4.40 -12.00 -2.05
N GLN A 80 -5.16 -12.01 -0.94
CA GLN A 80 -6.37 -12.84 -0.80
C GLN A 80 -7.50 -12.44 -1.77
N PHE A 81 -7.47 -11.21 -2.27
CA PHE A 81 -8.47 -10.69 -3.21
C PHE A 81 -8.08 -10.88 -4.68
N LYS A 82 -7.05 -11.70 -4.99
CA LYS A 82 -6.54 -11.85 -6.37
C LYS A 82 -7.61 -12.24 -7.38
N GLU A 83 -8.46 -13.22 -7.04
CA GLU A 83 -9.54 -13.69 -7.91
C GLU A 83 -10.57 -12.60 -8.15
N ILE A 84 -11.03 -11.93 -7.09
CA ILE A 84 -11.97 -10.80 -7.18
C ILE A 84 -11.36 -9.65 -7.99
N CYS A 85 -10.09 -9.32 -7.74
CA CYS A 85 -9.36 -8.29 -8.48
C CYS A 85 -9.29 -8.63 -9.97
N SER A 86 -9.08 -9.91 -10.33
CA SER A 86 -9.06 -10.36 -11.72
C SER A 86 -10.37 -10.04 -12.45
N MET A 87 -11.51 -10.21 -11.77
CA MET A 87 -12.88 -9.99 -12.29
C MET A 87 -13.24 -8.51 -12.50
N ALA A 88 -12.62 -7.60 -11.72
CA ALA A 88 -12.83 -6.16 -11.80
C ALA A 88 -12.23 -5.53 -13.08
N GLY A 89 -11.28 -6.21 -13.72
CA GLY A 89 -10.52 -5.65 -14.85
C GLY A 89 -9.42 -4.67 -14.42
N GLY A 90 -8.77 -4.05 -15.39
CA GLY A 90 -7.59 -3.19 -15.15
C GLY A 90 -7.91 -1.74 -14.78
N GLY A 91 -9.10 -1.25 -15.13
CA GLY A 91 -9.49 0.16 -14.97
C GLY A 91 -10.16 0.49 -13.63
N GLU A 92 -10.50 1.77 -13.45
CA GLU A 92 -11.36 2.20 -12.35
C GLU A 92 -12.82 1.81 -12.59
N MET A 93 -13.53 1.45 -11.53
CA MET A 93 -14.95 1.12 -11.62
C MET A 93 -15.70 1.44 -10.33
N ASN A 94 -17.01 1.61 -10.40
CA ASN A 94 -17.85 1.80 -9.22
C ASN A 94 -18.00 0.47 -8.44
N TRP A 95 -17.88 0.53 -7.12
CA TRP A 95 -17.99 -0.64 -6.24
C TRP A 95 -19.38 -1.27 -6.24
N ASP A 96 -20.46 -0.49 -6.28
CA ASP A 96 -21.83 -1.03 -6.22
C ASP A 96 -22.17 -1.82 -7.49
N ASP A 97 -21.72 -1.34 -8.64
CA ASP A 97 -21.87 -2.04 -9.93
C ASP A 97 -21.07 -3.34 -9.94
N PHE A 98 -19.84 -3.29 -9.42
CA PHE A 98 -19.00 -4.48 -9.34
C PHE A 98 -19.53 -5.51 -8.35
N LYS A 99 -20.05 -5.06 -7.20
CA LYS A 99 -20.64 -5.93 -6.19
C LYS A 99 -21.81 -6.74 -6.76
N LYS A 100 -22.72 -6.10 -7.51
CA LYS A 100 -23.83 -6.80 -8.20
C LYS A 100 -23.34 -7.89 -9.16
N LYS A 101 -22.23 -7.64 -9.86
CA LYS A 101 -21.60 -8.61 -10.78
C LYS A 101 -21.04 -9.82 -10.04
N ILE A 102 -20.53 -9.65 -8.82
CA ILE A 102 -20.01 -10.76 -8.00
C ILE A 102 -21.18 -11.58 -7.43
N GLU A 103 -22.23 -10.93 -6.93
CA GLU A 103 -23.38 -11.60 -6.29
C GLU A 103 -24.28 -12.37 -7.27
N THR A 104 -24.14 -12.15 -8.58
CA THR A 104 -24.91 -12.82 -9.64
C THR A 104 -24.20 -14.03 -10.27
N GLN A 105 -22.96 -14.32 -9.83
CA GLN A 105 -22.24 -15.57 -10.15
C GLN A 105 -22.46 -16.63 -9.09
#